data_AF-A0A3S1QE43-F1
#
_entry.id   AF-A0A3S1QE43-F1
#
_cell.length_a   1.000
_cell.length_b   1.000
_cell.length_c   1.000
_cell.angle_alpha   90.00
_cell.angle_beta   90.00
_cell.angle_gamma   90.00
#
_symmetry.space_group_name_H-M   'P 1'
#
loop_
_entity.id
_entity.type
_entity.pdbx_description
1 polymer ?
#
loop_
_entity_poly.entity_id
_entity_poly.type
_entity_poly.pdbx_seq_one_letter_code
_entity_poly.pdbx_strand_id
1 'polypeptide(L)' 'ALSQHLAKLRALDLVDTRRDRQMIYYSCKSDAVRELLVMLDGIFGSGKDDLSQMAHRLRRAGT' A
#
# COMPACT_ATOMS: atom_id res chain seq x y z
N ALA A 1 10.60 8.77 -8.78
CA ALA A 1 11.76 7.88 -8.53
C ALA A 1 11.34 6.62 -7.76
N LEU A 2 10.44 5.80 -8.34
CA LEU A 2 9.97 4.56 -7.71
C LEU A 2 11.02 3.44 -7.75
N SER A 3 11.86 3.43 -8.79
CA SER A 3 12.98 2.50 -8.96
C SER A 3 14.03 2.59 -7.85
N GLN A 4 14.29 3.79 -7.30
CA GLN A 4 15.22 3.96 -6.17
C GLN A 4 14.68 3.34 -4.88
N HIS A 5 13.38 3.45 -4.62
CA HIS A 5 12.76 2.80 -3.46
C HIS A 5 12.80 1.28 -3.59
N LEU A 6 12.50 0.74 -4.78
CA LEU A 6 12.61 -0.70 -5.06
C LEU A 6 14.05 -1.21 -4.96
N ALA A 7 15.04 -0.43 -5.39
CA ALA A 7 16.45 -0.80 -5.26
C ALA A 7 16.88 -0.92 -3.79
N LYS A 8 16.45 0.01 -2.93
CA LYS A 8 16.70 -0.06 -1.47
C LYS A 8 16.00 -1.25 -0.83
N LEU A 9 14.73 -1.51 -1.18
CA LEU A 9 13.99 -2.65 -0.64
C LEU A 9 14.58 -4.00 -1.07
N ARG A 10 15.09 -4.08 -2.31
CA ARG A 10 15.79 -5.27 -2.81
C ARG A 10 17.13 -5.48 -2.11
N ALA A 11 17.87 -4.39 -1.83
CA ALA A 11 19.12 -4.46 -1.09
C ALA A 11 18.94 -4.94 0.36
N LEU A 12 17.74 -4.75 0.92
CA LEU A 12 17.35 -5.20 2.25
C LEU A 12 16.65 -6.57 2.25
N ASP A 13 16.57 -7.23 1.09
CA ASP A 13 15.92 -8.55 0.90
C ASP A 13 14.44 -8.60 1.35
N LEU A 14 13.77 -7.44 1.35
CA LEU A 14 12.36 -7.32 1.74
C LEU A 14 11.40 -7.59 0.59
N VAL A 15 11.90 -7.62 -0.65
CA VAL A 15 11.10 -7.82 -1.86
C VAL A 15 11.74 -8.84 -2.78
N ASP A 16 10.97 -9.85 -3.17
CA ASP A 16 11.30 -10.78 -4.22
C ASP A 16 11.20 -10.10 -5.58
N THR A 17 12.12 -10.45 -6.47
CA THR A 17 12.07 -10.01 -7.87
C THR A 17 11.98 -11.20 -8.81
N ARG A 18 10.97 -11.21 -9.67
CA ARG A 18 10.81 -12.18 -10.76
C ARG A 18 10.94 -11.45 -12.09
N ARG A 19 11.86 -11.90 -12.95
CA ARG A 19 11.98 -11.38 -14.31
C ARG A 19 11.26 -12.29 -15.30
N ASP A 20 10.37 -11.71 -16.11
CA ASP A 20 9.74 -12.36 -17.24
C ASP A 20 10.04 -11.54 -18.51
N ARG A 21 10.93 -12.08 -19.35
CA ARG A 21 11.49 -11.40 -20.53
C ARG A 21 12.05 -10.01 -20.20
N GLN A 22 11.37 -8.96 -20.63
CA GLN A 22 11.73 -7.56 -20.38
C GLN A 22 11.05 -6.97 -19.13
N MET A 23 10.02 -7.62 -18.58
CA MET A 23 9.31 -7.12 -17.40
C MET A 23 9.90 -7.70 -16.10
N ILE A 24 10.01 -6.84 -15.09
CA ILE A 24 10.46 -7.21 -13.74
C ILE A 24 9.27 -7.02 -12.80
N TYR A 25 8.81 -8.12 -12.21
CA TYR A 25 7.79 -8.15 -11.18
C TYR A 25 8.45 -8.10 -9.82
N TYR A 26 7.89 -7.29 -8.94
CA TYR A 26 8.29 -7.18 -7.55
C TYR A 26 7.17 -7.74 -6.68
N SER A 27 7.48 -8.61 -5.74
CA SER A 27 6.53 -9.13 -4.76
C SER A 27 7.13 -9.08 -3.36
N CYS A 28 6.38 -8.64 -2.37
CA CYS A 28 6.78 -8.74 -0.96
C CYS A 28 5.98 -9.88 -0.33
N LYS A 29 6.66 -10.95 0.10
CA LYS A 29 6.04 -12.10 0.79
C LYS A 29 6.32 -12.12 2.30
N SER A 30 6.95 -11.07 2.82
CA SER A 30 7.26 -10.99 4.25
C SER A 30 6.00 -10.68 5.04
N ASP A 31 5.61 -11.62 5.90
CA ASP A 31 4.47 -11.45 6.81
C ASP A 31 4.67 -10.25 7.75
N ALA A 32 5.91 -9.99 8.17
CA ALA A 32 6.25 -8.82 8.99
C ALA A 32 5.95 -7.49 8.27
N VAL A 33 6.20 -7.41 6.96
CA VAL A 33 5.85 -6.21 6.18
C VAL A 33 4.34 -6.08 6.03
N ARG A 34 3.62 -7.19 5.85
CA ARG A 34 2.16 -7.20 5.82
C ARG A 34 1.57 -6.70 7.15
N GLU A 35 2.04 -7.21 8.28
CA GLU A 35 1.60 -6.77 9.61
C GLU A 35 1.89 -5.29 9.85
N LEU A 36 3.08 -4.82 9.46
CA LEU A 36 3.44 -3.42 9.57
C LEU A 36 2.54 -2.52 8.72
N LEU A 37 2.21 -2.93 7.49
CA LEU A 37 1.26 -2.20 6.64
C LEU A 37 -0.16 -2.20 7.22
N VAL A 38 -0.61 -3.31 7.80
CA VAL A 38 -1.91 -3.40 8.49
C VAL A 38 -1.94 -2.50 9.72
N MET A 39 -0.86 -2.47 10.50
CA MET A 39 -0.73 -1.58 11.65
C MET A 39 -0.75 -0.10 11.23
N LEU A 40 0.00 0.25 10.19
CA LEU A 40 0.00 1.59 9.62
C LEU A 40 -1.38 1.98 9.07
N ASP A 41 -2.10 1.06 8.43
CA ASP A 41 -3.49 1.29 8.00
C ASP A 41 -4.44 1.39 9.20
N GLY A 42 -4.22 0.67 10.29
CA GLY A 42 -4.98 0.86 11.52
C GLY A 42 -4.75 2.22 12.19
N ILE A 43 -3.51 2.74 12.15
CA ILE A 43 -3.14 4.02 12.77
C ILE A 43 -3.54 5.22 11.90
N PHE A 44 -3.32 5.12 10.59
CA PHE A 44 -3.47 6.24 9.64
C PHE A 44 -4.63 6.07 8.64
N GLY A 45 -5.14 4.85 8.48
CA GLY A 45 -6.24 4.54 7.54
C GLY A 45 -7.62 5.02 8.02
N SER A 46 -7.73 5.54 9.24
CA SER A 46 -8.91 6.24 9.76
C SER A 46 -9.34 7.45 8.90
N GLY A 47 -8.46 7.99 8.04
CA GLY A 47 -8.84 8.99 7.03
C GLY A 47 -9.71 8.45 5.88
N LYS A 48 -9.82 7.12 5.70
CA LYS A 48 -10.76 6.52 4.74
C LYS A 48 -12.20 6.55 5.27
N ASP A 49 -12.37 6.50 6.59
CA ASP A 49 -13.68 6.58 7.24
C ASP A 49 -14.26 7.98 7.13
N ASP A 50 -13.43 9.03 7.15
CA ASP A 50 -13.85 10.41 6.94
C ASP A 50 -14.31 10.67 5.50
N LEU A 51 -13.61 10.12 4.50
CA LEU A 51 -14.02 10.22 3.09
C LEU A 51 -15.32 9.46 2.81
N SER A 52 -15.48 8.29 3.42
CA SER A 52 -16.68 7.44 3.27
C SER A 52 -17.88 8.06 4.00
N GLN A 53 -17.68 8.60 5.21
CA GLN A 53 -18.70 9.34 5.95
C GLN A 53 -19.07 10.65 5.26
N MET A 54 -18.10 11.39 4.71
CA MET A 54 -18.36 12.62 3.94
C MET A 54 -19.15 12.31 2.67
N ALA A 55 -18.75 11.30 1.89
CA ALA A 55 -19.48 10.86 0.70
C ALA A 55 -20.92 10.42 1.03
N HIS A 56 -21.12 9.74 2.18
CA HIS A 56 -22.44 9.33 2.66
C HIS A 56 -23.31 10.52 3.12
N ARG A 57 -22.70 11.54 3.76
CA ARG A 57 -23.39 12.79 4.16
C ARG A 57 -23.80 13.63 2.95
N LEU A 58 -22.92 13.77 1.96
CA LEU A 58 -23.20 14.51 0.73
C LEU A 58 -24.34 13.88 -0.08
N ARG A 59 -24.48 12.54 -0.07
CA ARG A 59 -25.63 11.85 -0.68
C ARG A 59 -26.95 12.05 0.06
N ARG A 60 -26.93 12.33 1.37
CA ARG A 60 -28.15 12.54 2.18
C ARG A 60 -28.60 14.00 2.27
N ALA A 61 -27.71 14.95 2.00
CA ALA A 61 -28.00 16.38 2.03
C ALA A 61 -28.59 16.93 0.71
N GLY A 62 -28.76 16.07 -0.31
CA GLY A 62 -29.42 16.40 -1.57
C GLY A 62 -30.90 16.00 -1.57
N THR A 63 -31.73 16.73 -0.82
CA THR A 63 -33.19 16.85 -1.01
C THR A 63 -33.63 18.25 -0.61
#